data_AF-A0A4D6M2K3-F1
#
_entry.id   AF-A0A4D6M2K3-F1
#
_cell.length_a   1.000
_cell.length_b   1.000
_cell.length_c   1.000
_cell.angle_alpha   90.00
_cell.angle_beta   90.00
_cell.angle_gamma   90.00
#
_symmetry.space_group_name_H-M   'P 1'
#
loop_
_entity.id
_entity.type
_entity.pdbx_description
1 polymer ?
#
loop_
_entity_poly.entity_id
_entity_poly.type
_entity_poly.pdbx_seq_one_letter_code
_entity_poly.pdbx_strand_id
1 'polypeptide(L)'
;MNDDIFSAGFTQLTTITSLNLSYTDITFLPECIEEFQHLDDLDVSYCKYLQEIRGIPPKLRTFRAIECRSLTSSSSSMFLNQQLHEARETDFIFPGGSIPRWFDKQGRGPSISFWFRNKFPAKVVCLFILALQQPEYAETVSPRVLINGQYRGFYIYSYLKREEGIVELDHVYLFDLRVTPFQDDLMEMPLEEEWKHVEVTYQGMCDTSLIKGMGIHVVKTERMSMEDIRYDYPF
;
A
#
# COMPACT_ATOMS: atom_id res chain seq x y z
N MET A 1 -1.26 -29.36 -9.72
CA MET A 1 -1.57 -28.25 -10.62
C MET A 1 -3.08 -28.15 -10.69
N ASN A 2 -3.65 -27.21 -9.95
CA ASN A 2 -5.09 -27.00 -9.87
C ASN A 2 -5.40 -25.62 -10.47
N ASP A 3 -4.95 -25.41 -11.72
CA ASP A 3 -5.18 -24.16 -12.45
C ASP A 3 -6.62 -24.09 -13.03
N ASP A 4 -7.43 -25.14 -12.79
CA ASP A 4 -8.84 -25.27 -13.18
C ASP A 4 -9.77 -24.29 -12.45
N ILE A 5 -9.29 -23.63 -11.38
CA ILE A 5 -10.07 -22.64 -10.62
C ILE A 5 -10.51 -21.49 -11.54
N PHE A 6 -9.69 -21.11 -12.53
CA PHE A 6 -9.95 -20.00 -13.46
C PHE A 6 -10.65 -20.42 -14.76
N SER A 7 -11.27 -21.60 -14.79
CA SER A 7 -12.03 -22.10 -15.95
C SER A 7 -13.26 -21.24 -16.27
N ALA A 8 -14.01 -21.59 -17.32
CA ALA A 8 -15.13 -20.81 -17.88
C ALA A 8 -16.27 -20.41 -16.90
N GLY A 9 -16.29 -20.96 -15.67
CA GLY A 9 -17.18 -20.50 -14.61
C GLY A 9 -16.70 -19.21 -13.90
N PHE A 10 -15.39 -18.93 -13.91
CA PHE A 10 -14.79 -17.79 -13.20
C PHE A 10 -15.15 -16.44 -13.84
N THR A 11 -15.37 -16.41 -15.15
CA THR A 11 -15.81 -15.20 -15.89
C THR A 11 -17.28 -14.84 -15.62
N GLN A 12 -18.07 -15.74 -15.01
CA GLN A 12 -19.46 -15.45 -14.62
C GLN A 12 -19.56 -14.76 -13.25
N LEU A 13 -18.45 -14.63 -12.53
CA LEU A 13 -18.36 -14.08 -11.18
C LEU A 13 -18.18 -12.55 -11.19
N THR A 14 -18.84 -11.85 -12.11
CA THR A 14 -18.65 -10.41 -12.32
C THR A 14 -19.07 -9.58 -11.10
N THR A 15 -19.92 -10.11 -10.22
CA THR A 15 -20.44 -9.41 -9.03
C THR A 15 -19.57 -9.54 -7.79
N ILE A 16 -18.48 -10.32 -7.84
CA ILE A 16 -17.61 -10.51 -6.66
C ILE A 16 -16.95 -9.19 -6.29
N THR A 17 -16.99 -8.88 -4.99
CA THR A 17 -16.32 -7.70 -4.40
C THR A 17 -15.04 -8.07 -3.65
N SER A 18 -14.96 -9.26 -3.05
CA SER A 18 -13.75 -9.76 -2.38
C SER A 18 -13.43 -11.18 -2.81
N LEU A 19 -12.16 -11.44 -3.14
CA LEU A 19 -11.65 -12.73 -3.56
C LEU A 19 -10.42 -13.09 -2.73
N ASN A 20 -10.53 -14.17 -1.95
CA ASN A 20 -9.43 -14.71 -1.17
C ASN A 20 -8.96 -16.04 -1.79
N LEU A 21 -7.72 -16.04 -2.28
CA LEU A 21 -6.97 -17.17 -2.79
C LEU A 21 -5.70 -17.42 -1.95
N SER A 22 -5.62 -16.86 -0.75
CA SER A 22 -4.46 -17.02 0.12
C SER A 22 -4.21 -18.49 0.45
N TYR A 23 -2.94 -18.85 0.64
CA TYR A 23 -2.50 -20.23 0.91
C TYR A 23 -2.87 -21.26 -0.18
N THR A 24 -3.05 -20.83 -1.43
CA THR A 24 -3.27 -21.74 -2.56
C THR A 24 -1.98 -22.01 -3.33
N ASP A 25 -1.94 -23.14 -4.05
CA ASP A 25 -0.81 -23.54 -4.90
C ASP A 25 -0.90 -22.99 -6.33
N ILE A 26 -1.59 -21.85 -6.52
CA ILE A 26 -1.69 -21.21 -7.83
C ILE A 26 -0.32 -20.77 -8.32
N THR A 27 -0.08 -20.92 -9.62
CA THR A 27 1.18 -20.50 -10.25
C THR A 27 1.04 -19.18 -11.00
N PHE A 28 -0.17 -18.81 -11.39
CA PHE A 28 -0.47 -17.51 -11.99
C PHE A 28 -1.91 -17.07 -11.69
N LEU A 29 -2.15 -15.75 -11.72
CA LEU A 29 -3.49 -15.18 -11.91
C LEU A 29 -3.69 -14.84 -13.40
N PRO A 30 -4.80 -15.26 -14.02
CA PRO A 30 -5.08 -15.02 -15.43
C PRO A 30 -5.50 -13.57 -15.70
N GLU A 31 -5.45 -13.19 -16.97
CA GLU A 31 -5.87 -11.86 -17.46
C GLU A 31 -7.37 -11.61 -17.27
N CYS A 32 -8.21 -12.66 -17.21
CA CYS A 32 -9.65 -12.51 -16.99
C CYS A 32 -10.00 -11.85 -15.62
N ILE A 33 -9.03 -11.72 -14.71
CA ILE A 33 -9.20 -10.95 -13.46
C ILE A 33 -9.53 -9.47 -13.73
N GLU A 34 -9.19 -8.93 -14.91
CA GLU A 34 -9.57 -7.58 -15.34
C GLU A 34 -11.07 -7.43 -15.64
N GLU A 35 -11.76 -8.54 -15.89
CA GLU A 35 -13.21 -8.55 -16.13
C GLU A 35 -14.01 -8.34 -14.84
N PHE A 36 -13.38 -8.44 -13.67
CA PHE A 36 -14.01 -8.32 -12.35
C PHE A 36 -14.29 -6.86 -12.00
N GLN A 37 -15.36 -6.30 -12.58
CA GLN A 37 -15.73 -4.87 -12.48
C GLN A 37 -16.11 -4.40 -11.08
N HIS A 38 -16.33 -5.33 -10.14
CA HIS A 38 -16.75 -5.05 -8.78
C HIS A 38 -15.74 -5.48 -7.72
N LEU A 39 -14.67 -6.18 -8.10
CA LEU A 39 -13.66 -6.69 -7.17
C LEU A 39 -12.83 -5.52 -6.63
N ASP A 40 -12.95 -5.30 -5.32
CA ASP A 40 -12.25 -4.25 -4.58
C ASP A 40 -11.22 -4.81 -3.58
N ASP A 41 -11.30 -6.08 -3.19
CA ASP A 41 -10.34 -6.75 -2.30
C ASP A 41 -9.86 -8.09 -2.90
N LEU A 42 -8.55 -8.23 -3.10
CA LEU A 42 -7.90 -9.45 -3.59
C LEU A 42 -6.77 -9.86 -2.66
N ASP A 43 -6.86 -11.06 -2.10
CA ASP A 43 -5.82 -11.65 -1.27
C ASP A 43 -5.27 -12.93 -1.89
N VAL A 44 -3.99 -12.91 -2.29
CA VAL A 44 -3.22 -14.06 -2.76
C VAL A 44 -2.02 -14.35 -1.84
N SER A 45 -2.06 -13.88 -0.60
CA SER A 45 -0.97 -14.05 0.35
C SER A 45 -0.63 -15.53 0.57
N TYR A 46 0.64 -15.82 0.83
CA TYR A 46 1.18 -17.15 1.06
C TYR A 46 1.04 -18.12 -0.13
N CYS A 47 0.71 -17.63 -1.33
CA CYS A 47 0.82 -18.41 -2.56
C CYS A 47 2.29 -18.49 -3.00
N LYS A 48 3.04 -19.44 -2.43
CA LYS A 48 4.50 -19.55 -2.62
C LYS A 48 4.92 -19.82 -4.06
N TYR A 49 4.04 -20.43 -4.85
CA TYR A 49 4.30 -20.82 -6.23
C TYR A 49 3.79 -19.81 -7.25
N LEU A 50 3.11 -18.74 -6.81
CA LEU A 50 2.59 -17.68 -7.67
C LEU A 50 3.76 -16.94 -8.30
N GLN A 51 3.88 -17.01 -9.63
CA GLN A 51 4.96 -16.39 -10.41
C GLN A 51 4.48 -15.14 -11.15
N GLU A 52 3.23 -15.16 -11.61
CA GLU A 52 2.67 -14.15 -12.50
C GLU A 52 1.27 -13.73 -12.11
N ILE A 53 0.99 -12.45 -12.25
CA ILE A 53 -0.34 -11.85 -12.20
C ILE A 53 -0.51 -11.11 -13.52
N ARG A 54 -1.51 -11.52 -14.31
CA ARG A 54 -1.67 -11.07 -15.69
C ARG A 54 -2.77 -10.02 -15.87
N GLY A 55 -3.16 -9.32 -14.81
CA GLY A 55 -4.17 -8.26 -14.89
C GLY A 55 -4.45 -7.59 -13.54
N ILE A 56 -5.06 -6.40 -13.59
CA ILE A 56 -5.50 -5.65 -12.40
C ILE A 56 -6.99 -5.33 -12.53
N PRO A 57 -7.85 -5.82 -11.61
CA PRO A 57 -9.25 -5.42 -11.57
C PRO A 57 -9.40 -3.90 -11.53
N PRO A 58 -10.36 -3.31 -12.28
CA PRO A 58 -10.47 -1.87 -12.44
C PRO A 58 -10.83 -1.12 -11.15
N LYS A 59 -11.52 -1.78 -10.21
CA LYS A 59 -11.92 -1.20 -8.91
C LYS A 59 -11.12 -1.70 -7.72
N LEU A 60 -10.03 -2.44 -7.95
CA LEU A 60 -9.23 -3.00 -6.87
C LEU A 60 -8.71 -1.88 -5.95
N ARG A 61 -9.10 -1.92 -4.68
CA ARG A 61 -8.68 -0.98 -3.62
C ARG A 61 -7.67 -1.63 -2.69
N THR A 62 -7.85 -2.91 -2.40
CA THR A 62 -7.03 -3.67 -1.47
C THR A 62 -6.41 -4.86 -2.19
N PHE A 63 -5.09 -5.00 -2.09
CA PHE A 63 -4.35 -6.11 -2.70
C PHE A 63 -3.30 -6.65 -1.74
N ARG A 64 -3.35 -7.95 -1.45
CA ARG A 64 -2.36 -8.60 -0.58
C ARG A 64 -1.72 -9.77 -1.31
N ALA A 65 -0.40 -9.74 -1.44
CA ALA A 65 0.42 -10.82 -1.98
C ALA A 65 1.60 -11.14 -1.05
N ILE A 66 1.36 -11.17 0.26
CA ILE A 66 2.42 -11.34 1.25
C ILE A 66 3.03 -12.73 1.13
N GLU A 67 4.35 -12.87 1.27
CA GLU A 67 5.05 -14.17 1.19
C GLU A 67 4.87 -14.92 -0.15
N CYS A 68 4.51 -14.22 -1.23
CA CYS A 68 4.51 -14.77 -2.60
C CYS A 68 5.94 -14.83 -3.18
N ARG A 69 6.75 -15.78 -2.67
CA ARG A 69 8.20 -15.84 -2.91
C ARG A 69 8.62 -16.12 -4.35
N SER A 70 7.76 -16.74 -5.15
CA SER A 70 8.04 -16.97 -6.57
C SER A 70 7.59 -15.81 -7.47
N LEU A 71 6.95 -14.78 -6.91
CA LEU A 71 6.37 -13.69 -7.69
C LEU A 71 7.50 -12.92 -8.39
N THR A 72 7.43 -12.85 -9.71
CA THR A 72 8.47 -12.20 -10.50
C THR A 72 8.42 -10.68 -10.33
N SER A 73 9.58 -10.02 -10.43
CA SER A 73 9.67 -8.56 -10.40
C SER A 73 8.89 -7.91 -11.55
N SER A 74 8.82 -8.57 -12.72
CA SER A 74 7.98 -8.12 -13.83
C SER A 74 6.51 -8.08 -13.42
N SER A 75 6.03 -9.14 -12.76
CA SER A 75 4.65 -9.19 -12.28
C SER A 75 4.35 -8.16 -11.19
N SER A 76 5.24 -7.97 -10.21
CA SER A 76 4.97 -7.00 -9.14
C SER A 76 5.10 -5.55 -9.60
N SER A 77 5.93 -5.27 -10.62
CA SER A 77 6.14 -3.91 -11.13
C SER A 77 4.89 -3.26 -11.74
N MET A 78 3.90 -4.04 -12.19
CA MET A 78 2.64 -3.51 -12.72
C MET A 78 1.87 -2.70 -11.67
N PHE A 79 2.04 -3.05 -10.39
CA PHE A 79 1.42 -2.38 -9.24
C PHE A 79 2.21 -1.15 -8.77
N LEU A 80 3.27 -0.73 -9.47
CA LEU A 80 4.04 0.48 -9.17
C LEU A 80 3.67 1.66 -10.09
N ASN A 81 2.57 1.55 -10.83
CA ASN A 81 2.11 2.55 -11.79
C ASN A 81 1.50 3.78 -11.10
N GLN A 82 1.96 4.98 -11.46
CA GLN A 82 1.46 6.24 -10.86
C GLN A 82 -0.04 6.47 -11.11
N GLN A 83 -0.48 6.32 -12.37
CA GLN A 83 -1.87 6.59 -12.77
C GLN A 83 -2.85 5.67 -12.05
N LEU A 84 -2.44 4.42 -11.78
CA LEU A 84 -3.19 3.47 -10.98
C LEU A 84 -3.54 4.09 -9.62
N HIS A 85 -2.53 4.54 -8.88
CA HIS A 85 -2.70 5.05 -7.51
C HIS A 85 -3.25 6.46 -7.45
N GLU A 86 -3.09 7.29 -8.49
CA GLU A 86 -3.76 8.59 -8.55
C GLU A 86 -5.27 8.43 -8.75
N ALA A 87 -5.70 7.47 -9.59
CA ALA A 87 -7.09 7.29 -9.98
C ALA A 87 -7.98 6.59 -8.93
N ARG A 88 -7.41 5.78 -8.03
CA ARG A 88 -8.20 4.98 -7.06
C ARG A 88 -7.61 4.95 -5.66
N GLU A 89 -8.43 4.69 -4.66
CA GLU A 89 -7.97 4.34 -3.30
C GLU A 89 -7.08 3.08 -3.36
N THR A 90 -6.01 3.04 -2.59
CA THR A 90 -5.03 1.94 -2.61
C THR A 90 -4.65 1.53 -1.19
N ASP A 91 -4.61 0.23 -0.95
CA ASP A 91 -4.03 -0.46 0.22
C ASP A 91 -3.38 -1.78 -0.27
N PHE A 92 -2.20 -1.68 -0.86
CA PHE A 92 -1.53 -2.75 -1.61
C PHE A 92 -0.24 -3.19 -0.91
N ILE A 93 -0.06 -4.49 -0.71
CA ILE A 93 1.18 -5.08 -0.19
C ILE A 93 1.61 -6.26 -1.05
N PHE A 94 2.86 -6.24 -1.53
CA PHE A 94 3.39 -7.28 -2.41
C PHE A 94 4.93 -7.30 -2.42
N PRO A 95 5.57 -8.40 -2.87
CA PRO A 95 7.02 -8.52 -2.95
C PRO A 95 7.65 -7.45 -3.86
N GLY A 96 8.64 -6.74 -3.31
CA GLY A 96 9.37 -5.70 -4.04
C GLY A 96 10.29 -4.88 -3.14
N GLY A 97 11.32 -4.29 -3.73
CA GLY A 97 12.37 -3.57 -3.01
C GLY A 97 12.75 -2.22 -3.62
N SER A 98 11.88 -1.63 -4.45
CA SER A 98 12.17 -0.40 -5.17
C SER A 98 11.10 0.67 -4.98
N ILE A 99 11.54 1.89 -4.68
CA ILE A 99 10.67 3.07 -4.67
C ILE A 99 10.60 3.63 -6.10
N PRO A 100 9.40 3.77 -6.69
CA PRO A 100 9.24 4.38 -8.00
C PRO A 100 9.73 5.84 -8.03
N ARG A 101 10.27 6.28 -9.17
CA ARG A 101 10.80 7.64 -9.33
C ARG A 101 9.73 8.74 -9.29
N TRP A 102 8.46 8.40 -9.44
CA TRP A 102 7.36 9.36 -9.41
C TRP A 102 6.99 9.83 -8.00
N PHE A 103 7.55 9.22 -6.94
CA PHE A 103 7.42 9.73 -5.58
C PHE A 103 8.17 11.05 -5.42
N ASP A 104 7.46 12.10 -4.99
CA ASP A 104 8.00 13.45 -4.85
C ASP A 104 9.13 13.54 -3.81
N LYS A 105 8.98 12.78 -2.71
CA LYS A 105 10.01 12.63 -1.67
C LYS A 105 10.26 11.16 -1.42
N GLN A 106 11.54 10.81 -1.33
CA GLN A 106 12.02 9.49 -0.94
C GLN A 106 12.94 9.59 0.27
N GLY A 107 12.90 8.59 1.15
CA GLY A 107 13.68 8.57 2.38
C GLY A 107 14.06 7.16 2.82
N ARG A 108 15.03 7.06 3.73
CA ARG A 108 15.49 5.80 4.35
C ARG A 108 15.54 5.89 5.89
N GLY A 109 14.84 6.88 6.45
CA GLY A 109 14.79 7.16 7.89
C GLY A 109 13.60 6.48 8.57
N PRO A 110 13.44 6.65 9.89
CA PRO A 110 12.32 6.10 10.66
C PRO A 110 10.96 6.73 10.30
N SER A 111 11.00 7.85 9.59
CA SER A 111 9.83 8.58 9.12
C SER A 111 10.12 9.32 7.82
N ILE A 112 9.05 9.69 7.14
CA ILE A 112 9.05 10.59 5.99
C ILE A 112 7.97 11.64 6.20
N SER A 113 8.23 12.86 5.76
CA SER A 113 7.36 13.98 6.08
C SER A 113 7.22 14.98 4.96
N PHE A 114 6.14 15.74 5.01
CA PHE A 114 5.91 16.92 4.19
C PHE A 114 5.22 18.00 5.02
N TRP A 115 5.16 19.20 4.48
CA TRP A 115 4.50 20.34 5.07
C TRP A 115 3.34 20.75 4.18
N PHE A 116 2.23 21.14 4.80
CA PHE A 116 1.12 21.77 4.11
C PHE A 116 0.64 23.00 4.87
N ARG A 117 -0.05 23.89 4.18
CA ARG A 117 -0.85 24.97 4.79
C ARG A 117 -2.18 25.09 4.06
N ASN A 118 -3.06 25.94 4.56
CA ASN A 118 -4.43 26.13 4.09
C ASN A 118 -5.24 24.83 4.18
N LYS A 119 -5.17 23.99 3.16
CA LYS A 119 -6.00 22.79 3.02
C LYS A 119 -5.14 21.54 2.94
N PHE A 120 -5.52 20.51 3.69
CA PHE A 120 -4.89 19.21 3.59
C PHE A 120 -5.04 18.63 2.17
N PRO A 121 -4.01 17.97 1.61
CA PRO A 121 -4.11 17.40 0.29
C PRO A 121 -5.31 16.49 0.12
N ALA A 122 -5.97 16.64 -1.03
CA ALA A 122 -7.08 15.78 -1.37
C ALA A 122 -6.65 14.32 -1.45
N LYS A 123 -5.38 13.99 -1.74
CA LYS A 123 -4.86 12.64 -1.75
C LYS A 123 -3.35 12.62 -1.59
N VAL A 124 -2.86 11.70 -0.76
CA VAL A 124 -1.43 11.48 -0.51
C VAL A 124 -1.17 9.99 -0.62
N VAL A 125 -0.31 9.59 -1.54
CA VAL A 125 0.11 8.19 -1.70
C VAL A 125 1.43 8.01 -0.96
N CYS A 126 1.48 7.01 -0.09
CA CYS A 126 2.64 6.62 0.67
C CYS A 126 3.13 5.25 0.22
N LEU A 127 4.45 5.05 0.24
CA LEU A 127 5.07 3.76 -0.01
C LEU A 127 6.09 3.46 1.09
N PHE A 128 6.07 2.25 1.63
CA PHE A 128 7.14 1.71 2.45
C PHE A 128 7.76 0.47 1.80
N ILE A 129 9.08 0.33 1.92
CA ILE A 129 9.78 -0.93 1.69
C ILE A 129 10.00 -1.56 3.06
N LEU A 130 9.34 -2.69 3.28
CA LEU A 130 9.32 -3.42 4.52
C LEU A 130 10.19 -4.67 4.35
N ALA A 131 11.26 -4.76 5.13
CA ALA A 131 11.93 -6.01 5.38
C ALA A 131 11.10 -6.77 6.41
N LEU A 132 10.32 -7.75 5.97
CA LEU A 132 9.60 -8.61 6.91
C LEU A 132 10.63 -9.60 7.50
N GLN A 133 11.28 -9.19 8.60
CA GLN A 133 12.07 -10.07 9.45
C GLN A 133 11.16 -10.65 10.53
N GLN A 134 11.43 -11.87 10.98
CA GLN A 134 10.56 -12.58 11.93
C GLN A 134 10.63 -11.98 13.35
N PRO A 135 9.52 -11.48 13.90
CA PRO A 135 9.26 -11.64 15.32
C PRO A 135 8.44 -12.91 15.57
N GLU A 136 8.66 -13.51 16.74
CA GLU A 136 7.90 -14.64 17.31
C GLU A 136 6.39 -14.39 17.46
N TYR A 137 5.93 -13.18 17.19
CA TYR A 137 4.54 -12.74 17.31
C TYR A 137 4.11 -12.04 16.02
N ALA A 138 2.96 -12.43 15.49
CA ALA A 138 2.31 -11.82 14.35
C ALA A 138 1.85 -10.40 14.71
N GLU A 139 2.71 -9.41 14.56
CA GLU A 139 2.35 -8.03 14.85
C GLU A 139 2.36 -7.13 13.62
N THR A 140 1.38 -6.24 13.64
CA THR A 140 0.84 -5.59 12.47
C THR A 140 1.70 -4.48 11.94
N VAL A 141 1.84 -4.51 10.61
CA VAL A 141 2.15 -3.52 9.56
C VAL A 141 1.43 -2.14 9.56
N SER A 142 1.09 -1.45 10.67
CA SER A 142 0.27 -0.21 10.63
C SER A 142 1.02 1.14 10.45
N PRO A 143 0.71 1.93 9.38
CA PRO A 143 1.26 3.26 9.20
C PRO A 143 0.72 4.23 10.26
N ARG A 144 1.53 5.22 10.60
CA ARG A 144 1.18 6.27 11.56
C ARG A 144 1.32 7.64 10.96
N VAL A 145 0.35 8.50 11.27
CA VAL A 145 0.38 9.89 10.86
C VAL A 145 0.39 10.78 12.09
N LEU A 146 1.40 11.63 12.17
CA LEU A 146 1.47 12.70 13.14
C LEU A 146 1.31 14.03 12.41
N ILE A 147 0.49 14.91 12.97
CA ILE A 147 0.38 16.29 12.50
C ILE A 147 0.84 17.20 13.63
N ASN A 148 1.89 17.99 13.37
CA ASN A 148 2.57 18.79 14.39
C ASN A 148 2.93 17.97 15.64
N GLY A 149 3.37 16.73 15.44
CA GLY A 149 3.73 15.78 16.51
C GLY A 149 2.53 15.15 17.24
N GLN A 150 1.28 15.54 16.93
CA GLN A 150 0.10 14.91 17.49
C GLN A 150 -0.34 13.73 16.62
N TYR A 151 -0.41 12.55 17.24
CA TYR A 151 -0.90 11.34 16.60
C TYR A 151 -2.38 11.47 16.18
N ARG A 152 -2.70 11.04 14.96
CA ARG A 152 -4.06 10.97 14.42
C ARG A 152 -4.41 9.51 14.14
N GLY A 153 -5.67 9.13 14.38
CA GLY A 153 -6.38 7.84 14.14
C GLY A 153 -6.02 6.59 14.95
N PHE A 154 -6.59 5.45 14.54
CA PHE A 154 -6.60 4.19 15.30
C PHE A 154 -5.89 3.03 14.57
N TYR A 155 -5.61 1.96 15.30
CA TYR A 155 -4.92 0.75 14.80
C TYR A 155 -5.80 -0.02 13.81
N ILE A 156 -5.29 -0.35 12.62
CA ILE A 156 -5.86 -1.39 11.76
C ILE A 156 -4.96 -2.63 11.84
N TYR A 157 -5.58 -3.78 12.14
CA TYR A 157 -4.93 -5.09 12.26
C TYR A 157 -4.97 -5.84 10.91
N SER A 158 -3.84 -6.18 10.32
CA SER A 158 -3.65 -7.22 9.33
C SER A 158 -2.73 -8.33 9.87
N TYR A 159 -3.25 -9.54 10.02
CA TYR A 159 -2.53 -10.69 10.58
C TYR A 159 -1.54 -11.29 9.58
N LEU A 160 -0.32 -11.59 10.03
CA LEU A 160 0.65 -12.39 9.29
C LEU A 160 0.79 -13.76 9.99
N LYS A 161 0.38 -14.86 9.35
CA LYS A 161 0.57 -16.22 9.91
C LYS A 161 1.94 -16.79 9.54
N ARG A 162 2.50 -17.57 10.45
CA ARG A 162 3.84 -18.15 10.42
C ARG A 162 3.99 -19.34 9.46
N GLU A 163 5.11 -19.40 8.75
CA GLU A 163 5.70 -20.64 8.26
C GLU A 163 7.22 -20.64 8.50
N GLU A 164 7.76 -21.79 8.86
CA GLU A 164 9.17 -21.95 9.23
C GLU A 164 10.11 -22.02 8.03
N GLY A 165 11.31 -21.46 8.22
CA GLY A 165 12.33 -21.32 7.20
C GLY A 165 12.04 -20.15 6.25
N ILE A 166 13.08 -19.69 5.57
CA ILE A 166 13.10 -18.71 4.47
C ILE A 166 13.60 -17.29 4.82
N VAL A 167 14.36 -16.84 3.81
CA VAL A 167 15.09 -15.61 3.50
C VAL A 167 14.24 -14.34 3.63
N GLU A 168 14.90 -13.27 4.07
CA GLU A 168 14.39 -11.89 4.07
C GLU A 168 13.79 -11.51 2.69
N LEU A 169 12.47 -11.31 2.64
CA LEU A 169 11.78 -10.83 1.43
C LEU A 169 11.24 -9.43 1.67
N ASP A 170 11.75 -8.47 0.90
CA ASP A 170 11.26 -7.11 0.93
C ASP A 170 9.87 -7.03 0.30
N HIS A 171 8.98 -6.30 0.97
CA HIS A 171 7.64 -6.01 0.50
C HIS A 171 7.47 -4.52 0.28
N VAL A 172 6.82 -4.15 -0.81
CA VAL A 172 6.29 -2.81 -1.03
C VAL A 172 4.92 -2.74 -0.38
N TYR A 173 4.73 -1.77 0.50
CA TYR A 173 3.43 -1.39 1.02
C TYR A 173 3.04 -0.02 0.48
N LEU A 174 2.03 0.03 -0.38
CA LEU A 174 1.51 1.21 -1.05
C LEU A 174 0.11 1.52 -0.52
N PHE A 175 -0.09 2.72 0.03
CA PHE A 175 -1.39 3.08 0.60
C PHE A 175 -1.73 4.56 0.36
N ASP A 176 -3.02 4.84 0.20
CA ASP A 176 -3.55 6.20 0.30
C ASP A 176 -3.67 6.57 1.78
N LEU A 177 -3.03 7.67 2.16
CA LEU A 177 -3.00 8.17 3.53
C LEU A 177 -4.41 8.39 4.11
N ARG A 178 -5.44 8.52 3.26
CA ARG A 178 -6.84 8.72 3.66
C ARG A 178 -7.68 7.44 3.76
N VAL A 179 -7.17 6.29 3.31
CA VAL A 179 -7.87 4.97 3.42
C VAL A 179 -7.69 4.35 4.82
N THR A 180 -6.81 4.95 5.60
CA THR A 180 -6.57 4.70 7.01
C THR A 180 -7.69 5.35 7.87
N PRO A 181 -7.81 5.05 9.17
CA PRO A 181 -8.83 5.65 10.03
C PRO A 181 -8.51 7.13 10.37
N PHE A 182 -7.68 7.80 9.57
CA PHE A 182 -7.33 9.22 9.66
C PHE A 182 -8.27 10.10 8.83
N GLN A 183 -9.16 9.52 8.01
CA GLN A 183 -9.95 10.25 7.02
C GLN A 183 -10.76 11.42 7.61
N ASP A 184 -11.49 11.19 8.69
CA ASP A 184 -12.38 12.21 9.27
C ASP A 184 -11.56 13.34 9.92
N ASP A 185 -10.52 12.99 10.70
CA ASP A 185 -9.63 13.95 11.36
C ASP A 185 -8.85 14.84 10.37
N LEU A 186 -8.44 14.30 9.21
CA LEU A 186 -7.68 15.03 8.19
C LEU A 186 -8.57 15.95 7.35
N MET A 187 -9.82 15.55 7.12
CA MET A 187 -10.76 16.27 6.25
C MET A 187 -11.49 17.41 6.97
N GLU A 188 -11.68 17.31 8.29
CA GLU A 188 -12.30 18.36 9.12
C GLU A 188 -11.30 19.41 9.64
N MET A 189 -10.03 19.34 9.21
CA MET A 189 -9.02 20.29 9.67
C MET A 189 -9.37 21.74 9.26
N PRO A 190 -9.30 22.70 10.20
CA PRO A 190 -9.55 24.10 9.90
C PRO A 190 -8.53 24.62 8.89
N LEU A 191 -9.04 25.47 7.99
CA LEU A 191 -8.23 26.23 7.04
C LEU A 191 -7.36 27.22 7.82
N GLU A 192 -6.06 26.98 7.84
CA GLU A 192 -5.09 27.82 8.55
C GLU A 192 -3.92 28.14 7.62
N GLU A 193 -3.48 29.39 7.60
CA GLU A 193 -2.36 29.83 6.77
C GLU A 193 -1.00 29.33 7.30
N GLU A 194 -0.97 28.87 8.56
CA GLU A 194 0.22 28.34 9.20
C GLU A 194 0.64 26.99 8.63
N TRP A 195 1.96 26.76 8.59
CA TRP A 195 2.53 25.50 8.14
C TRP A 195 2.28 24.40 9.18
N LYS A 196 1.69 23.32 8.71
CA LYS A 196 1.48 22.08 9.45
C LYS A 196 2.44 21.02 8.94
N HIS A 197 3.15 20.41 9.88
CA HIS A 197 4.07 19.30 9.61
C HIS A 197 3.31 18.00 9.63
N VAL A 198 3.37 17.24 8.55
CA VAL A 198 2.84 15.88 8.47
C VAL A 198 4.02 14.94 8.47
N GLU A 199 4.08 14.09 9.49
CA GLU A 199 5.05 13.02 9.61
C GLU A 199 4.33 11.69 9.45
N VAL A 200 4.77 10.91 8.46
CA VAL A 200 4.32 9.53 8.26
C VAL A 200 5.42 8.62 8.76
N THR A 201 5.10 7.86 9.79
CA THR A 201 5.97 6.86 10.40
C THR A 201 5.18 5.57 10.58
N TYR A 202 5.58 4.76 11.54
CA TYR A 202 5.14 3.40 11.69
C TYR A 202 5.10 3.01 13.18
N GLN A 203 4.13 2.20 13.61
CA GLN A 203 4.22 1.48 14.90
C GLN A 203 3.85 0.02 14.77
N GLY A 204 4.73 -0.81 15.32
CA GLY A 204 4.58 -2.20 15.76
C GLY A 204 5.69 -2.48 16.79
N MET A 205 5.78 -3.68 17.39
CA MET A 205 6.93 -4.03 18.26
C MET A 205 8.26 -4.17 17.51
N CYS A 206 8.24 -4.14 16.17
CA CYS A 206 9.46 -4.14 15.38
C CYS A 206 10.14 -2.77 15.45
N ASP A 207 11.45 -2.78 15.69
CA ASP A 207 12.28 -1.59 15.52
C ASP A 207 12.03 -0.98 14.14
N THR A 208 12.16 0.35 14.04
CA THR A 208 12.16 1.09 12.75
C THR A 208 13.20 0.55 11.74
N SER A 209 14.06 -0.39 12.16
CA SER A 209 15.01 -1.15 11.35
C SER A 209 14.39 -2.00 10.24
N LEU A 210 13.08 -2.30 10.27
CA LEU A 210 12.42 -3.03 9.18
C LEU A 210 12.11 -2.17 7.96
N ILE A 211 12.10 -0.84 8.08
CA ILE A 211 11.80 0.04 6.95
C ILE A 211 13.10 0.34 6.20
N LYS A 212 13.25 -0.24 5.00
CA LYS A 212 14.41 -0.01 4.13
C LYS A 212 14.30 1.25 3.27
N GLY A 213 13.08 1.77 3.12
CA GLY A 213 12.80 2.93 2.30
C GLY A 213 11.36 3.40 2.41
N MET A 214 11.14 4.68 2.13
CA MET A 214 9.84 5.34 2.21
C MET A 214 9.66 6.32 1.05
N GLY A 215 8.44 6.48 0.56
CA GLY A 215 8.05 7.46 -0.45
C GLY A 215 6.77 8.20 -0.07
N ILE A 216 6.71 9.50 -0.37
CA ILE A 216 5.48 10.30 -0.32
C ILE A 216 5.26 10.95 -1.69
N HIS A 217 4.04 10.84 -2.19
CA HIS A 217 3.56 11.55 -3.36
C HIS A 217 2.25 12.28 -3.05
N VAL A 218 2.20 13.58 -3.32
CA VAL A 218 0.98 14.38 -3.13
C VAL A 218 0.29 14.55 -4.47
N VAL A 219 -0.92 14.00 -4.60
CA VAL A 219 -1.64 14.02 -5.88
C VAL A 219 -2.22 15.43 -6.10
N LYS A 220 -1.87 15.99 -7.26
CA LYS A 220 -2.29 17.35 -7.64
C LYS A 220 -3.76 17.35 -8.00
N THR A 221 -4.51 18.31 -7.47
CA THR A 221 -5.90 18.57 -7.85
C THR A 221 -6.08 20.04 -8.21
N GLU A 222 -7.06 20.35 -9.06
CA GLU A 222 -7.33 21.73 -9.52
C GLU A 222 -7.58 22.72 -8.39
N ARG A 223 -7.95 22.23 -7.20
CA ARG A 223 -8.25 23.04 -6.01
C ARG A 223 -7.05 23.24 -5.07
N MET A 224 -5.86 22.78 -5.44
CA MET A 224 -4.65 22.87 -4.62
C MET A 224 -3.58 23.74 -5.26
N SER A 225 -3.03 24.68 -4.48
CA SER A 225 -1.81 25.39 -4.87
C SER A 225 -0.59 24.56 -4.50
N MET A 226 0.33 24.34 -5.44
CA MET A 226 1.62 23.68 -5.15
C MET A 226 2.52 24.53 -4.25
N GLU A 227 2.22 25.83 -4.09
CA GLU A 227 2.91 26.69 -3.13
C GLU A 227 2.60 26.35 -1.67
N ASP A 228 1.52 25.59 -1.45
CA ASP A 228 1.04 25.18 -0.13
C ASP A 228 1.55 23.81 0.28
N ILE A 229 2.45 23.20 -0.50
CA ILE A 229 3.10 21.92 -0.20
C ILE A 229 4.62 22.07 -0.26
N ARG A 230 5.32 21.58 0.78
CA ARG A 230 6.78 21.56 0.81
C ARG A 230 7.31 20.24 1.37
N TYR A 231 8.44 19.80 0.85
CA TYR A 231 9.13 18.59 1.34
C TYR A 231 10.32 18.90 2.25
N ASP A 232 10.81 20.14 2.21
CA ASP A 232 11.84 20.67 3.09
C ASP A 232 11.24 21.57 4.17
N TYR A 233 12.02 21.86 5.21
CA TYR A 233 11.60 22.71 6.32
C TYR A 233 11.20 24.11 5.80
N PRO A 234 9.98 24.60 6.11
CA PRO A 234 9.47 25.78 5.42
C PRO A 234 10.17 27.09 5.80
N PHE A 235 10.78 27.25 6.99
CA PHE A 235 11.59 28.43 7.38
C PHE A 235 12.46 28.14 8.60
#